data_AF-A0A8I1YHM4-F1
#
_entry.id   AF-A0A8I1YHM4-F1
#
_cell.length_a   1.000
_cell.length_b   1.000
_cell.length_c   1.000
_cell.angle_alpha   90.00
_cell.angle_beta   90.00
_cell.angle_gamma   90.00
#
_symmetry.space_group_name_H-M   'P 1'
#
loop_
_entity.id
_entity.type
_entity.pdbx_description
1 polymer ?
#
loop_
_entity_poly.entity_id
_entity_poly.type
_entity_poly.pdbx_seq_one_letter_code
_entity_poly.pdbx_strand_id
1 'polypeptide(L)'
;MVSESDLELALDFVRARAAGPVEGIFGPGSMTWRIDREAITFLGAGRALLLQLAHPWVAAAVAEHSRTFADPIGRFHRTFDVVFTMVFGSLDAALTAARHLHHRHTMIVGRLPEAIGPFESGSPYRANEAAALRWVHATLVDTALCRAANRMEVERRP
;
A
#
# COMPACT_ATOMS: atom_id res chain seq x y z
N MET A 1 -16.76 1.10 1.69
CA MET A 1 -15.80 2.01 2.33
C MET A 1 -15.43 1.47 3.70
N VAL A 2 -14.14 1.40 4.02
CA VAL A 2 -13.63 1.07 5.36
C VAL A 2 -13.84 2.28 6.27
N SER A 3 -14.76 2.16 7.21
CA SER A 3 -15.02 3.18 8.22
C SER A 3 -13.89 3.25 9.25
N GLU A 4 -13.92 4.27 10.10
CA GLU A 4 -12.99 4.36 11.24
C GLU A 4 -13.19 3.19 12.22
N SER A 5 -14.44 2.76 12.45
CA SER A 5 -14.72 1.59 13.30
C SER A 5 -14.18 0.29 12.69
N ASP A 6 -14.29 0.12 11.36
CA ASP A 6 -13.71 -1.04 10.67
C ASP A 6 -12.19 -1.04 10.79
N LEU A 7 -11.56 0.14 10.70
CA LEU A 7 -10.13 0.29 10.89
C LEU A 7 -9.72 -0.12 12.31
N GLU A 8 -10.34 0.43 13.34
CA GLU A 8 -9.95 0.11 14.73
C GLU A 8 -10.13 -1.38 15.04
N LEU A 9 -11.20 -2.02 14.54
CA LEU A 9 -11.36 -3.48 14.66
C LEU A 9 -10.21 -4.24 13.98
N ALA A 10 -9.77 -3.80 12.80
CA ALA A 10 -8.62 -4.40 12.12
C ALA A 10 -7.30 -4.15 12.88
N LEU A 11 -7.12 -2.95 13.45
CA LEU A 11 -5.94 -2.61 14.25
C LEU A 11 -5.87 -3.42 15.54
N ASP A 12 -7.01 -3.69 16.19
CA ASP A 12 -7.09 -4.57 17.36
C ASP A 12 -6.71 -6.02 16.99
N PHE A 13 -7.20 -6.51 15.86
CA PHE A 13 -6.82 -7.82 15.34
C PHE A 13 -5.31 -7.93 15.07
N VAL A 14 -4.73 -6.88 14.48
CA VAL A 14 -3.28 -6.78 14.21
C VAL A 14 -2.49 -6.72 15.51
N ARG A 15 -2.91 -5.89 16.48
CA ARG A 15 -2.26 -5.74 17.79
C ARG A 15 -2.18 -7.07 18.53
N ALA A 16 -3.25 -7.86 18.49
CA ALA A 16 -3.31 -9.18 19.13
C ALA A 16 -2.35 -10.22 18.50
N ARG A 17 -1.81 -9.96 17.30
CA ARG A 17 -0.92 -10.87 16.55
C ARG A 17 0.45 -10.28 16.25
N ALA A 18 0.74 -9.09 16.78
CA ALA A 18 2.00 -8.41 16.56
C ALA A 18 3.18 -9.19 17.14
N ALA A 19 4.35 -9.07 16.53
CA ALA A 19 5.58 -9.71 17.00
C ALA A 19 6.03 -9.19 18.37
N GLY A 20 5.76 -7.91 18.66
CA GLY A 20 6.05 -7.29 19.94
C GLY A 20 5.93 -5.77 19.90
N PRO A 21 5.99 -5.09 21.06
CA PRO A 21 5.90 -3.63 21.13
C PRO A 21 7.05 -2.94 20.40
N VAL A 22 8.25 -3.52 20.44
CA VAL A 22 9.46 -2.97 19.79
C VAL A 22 9.61 -3.53 18.37
N GLU A 23 9.38 -4.84 18.21
CA GLU A 23 9.53 -5.57 16.95
C GLU A 23 8.46 -5.20 15.90
N GLY A 24 7.38 -4.57 16.35
CA GLY A 24 6.30 -4.10 15.48
C GLY A 24 5.32 -5.19 15.09
N ILE A 25 4.62 -4.96 13.98
CA ILE A 25 3.60 -5.88 13.48
C ILE A 25 4.21 -7.24 13.11
N PHE A 26 5.32 -7.22 12.36
CA PHE A 26 5.86 -8.41 11.72
C PHE A 26 7.12 -8.96 12.41
N GLY A 27 8.02 -8.09 12.86
CA GLY A 27 9.31 -8.46 13.47
C GLY A 27 10.29 -9.20 12.53
N PRO A 28 11.58 -9.33 12.94
CA PRO A 28 12.64 -9.87 12.09
C PRO A 28 12.48 -11.32 11.62
N GLY A 29 11.70 -12.12 12.36
CA GLY A 29 11.45 -13.53 12.02
C GLY A 29 10.43 -13.75 10.90
N SER A 30 9.68 -12.71 10.51
CA SER A 30 8.62 -12.83 9.50
C SER A 30 9.16 -12.80 8.07
N MET A 31 8.39 -13.38 7.14
CA MET A 31 8.70 -13.31 5.72
C MET A 31 8.60 -11.87 5.18
N THR A 32 7.59 -11.11 5.60
CA THR A 32 7.41 -9.70 5.21
C THR A 32 8.65 -8.87 5.53
N TRP A 33 9.16 -8.97 6.76
CA TRP A 33 10.35 -8.23 7.18
C TRP A 33 11.60 -8.63 6.38
N ARG A 34 11.75 -9.93 6.08
CA ARG A 34 12.87 -10.44 5.28
C ARG A 34 12.82 -10.01 3.81
N ILE A 35 11.64 -9.87 3.21
CA ILE A 35 11.48 -9.46 1.81
C ILE A 35 11.61 -7.94 1.68
N ASP A 36 10.95 -7.19 2.57
CA ASP A 36 10.85 -5.74 2.46
C ASP A 36 12.14 -5.02 2.86
N ARG A 37 13.07 -5.70 3.56
CA ARG A 37 14.39 -5.12 3.89
C ARG A 37 15.33 -5.06 2.68
N GLU A 38 15.01 -5.83 1.64
CA GLU A 38 15.82 -5.93 0.44
C GLU A 38 15.51 -4.75 -0.48
N ALA A 39 16.45 -3.81 -0.61
CA ALA A 39 16.26 -2.59 -1.40
C ALA A 39 15.84 -2.87 -2.86
N ILE A 40 16.22 -4.05 -3.39
CA ILE A 40 15.88 -4.50 -4.73
C ILE A 40 14.37 -4.70 -4.94
N THR A 41 13.61 -4.99 -3.88
CA THR A 41 12.13 -5.09 -3.92
C THR A 41 11.52 -3.78 -4.41
N PHE A 42 12.14 -2.64 -4.09
CA PHE A 42 11.64 -1.31 -4.43
C PHE A 42 12.02 -0.83 -5.82
N LEU A 43 12.95 -1.52 -6.52
CA LEU A 43 13.07 -1.37 -7.98
C LEU A 43 11.78 -1.83 -8.70
N GLY A 44 10.97 -2.65 -8.04
CA GLY A 44 9.63 -3.01 -8.50
C GLY A 44 8.57 -1.92 -8.31
N ALA A 45 8.84 -0.83 -7.59
CA ALA A 45 7.83 0.18 -7.26
C ALA A 45 7.20 0.82 -8.51
N GLY A 46 7.97 1.02 -9.58
CA GLY A 46 7.44 1.50 -10.86
C GLY A 46 6.43 0.52 -11.48
N ARG A 47 6.70 -0.78 -11.41
CA ARG A 47 5.75 -1.83 -11.85
C ARG A 47 4.49 -1.81 -11.00
N ALA A 48 4.63 -1.76 -9.67
CA ALA A 48 3.48 -1.69 -8.77
C ALA A 48 2.63 -0.46 -9.07
N LEU A 49 3.25 0.70 -9.29
CA LEU A 49 2.53 1.93 -9.66
C LEU A 49 1.75 1.78 -10.96
N LEU A 50 2.36 1.20 -12.01
CA LEU A 50 1.65 0.96 -13.28
C LEU A 50 0.44 0.04 -13.10
N LEU A 51 0.57 -1.03 -12.31
CA LEU A 51 -0.55 -1.91 -11.99
C LEU A 51 -1.62 -1.22 -11.13
N GLN A 52 -1.22 -0.35 -10.20
CA GLN A 52 -2.17 0.44 -9.40
C GLN A 52 -2.99 1.37 -10.29
N LEU A 53 -2.35 2.03 -11.25
CA LEU A 53 -2.99 2.91 -12.22
C LEU A 53 -3.90 2.16 -13.22
N ALA A 54 -3.86 0.83 -13.28
CA ALA A 54 -4.81 0.05 -14.07
C ALA A 54 -6.22 0.01 -13.44
N HIS A 55 -6.39 0.42 -12.17
CA HIS A 55 -7.70 0.56 -11.56
C HIS A 55 -8.25 1.99 -11.76
N PRO A 56 -9.42 2.19 -12.41
CA PRO A 56 -9.95 3.51 -12.77
C PRO A 56 -10.03 4.50 -11.59
N TRP A 57 -10.56 4.06 -10.45
CA TRP A 57 -10.62 4.89 -9.24
C TRP A 57 -9.25 5.30 -8.70
N VAL A 58 -8.24 4.43 -8.77
CA VAL A 58 -6.89 4.74 -8.29
C VAL A 58 -6.22 5.72 -9.24
N ALA A 59 -6.37 5.51 -10.56
CA ALA A 59 -5.86 6.43 -11.57
C ALA A 59 -6.46 7.84 -11.42
N ALA A 60 -7.78 7.96 -11.30
CA ALA A 60 -8.45 9.23 -11.08
C ALA A 60 -7.99 9.90 -9.78
N ALA A 61 -7.94 9.15 -8.67
CA ALA A 61 -7.49 9.67 -7.39
C ALA A 61 -6.04 10.18 -7.44
N VAL A 62 -5.15 9.50 -8.15
CA VAL A 62 -3.76 9.94 -8.34
C VAL A 62 -3.69 11.20 -9.21
N ALA A 63 -4.46 11.26 -10.30
CA ALA A 63 -4.48 12.41 -11.19
C ALA A 63 -5.02 13.68 -10.49
N GLU A 64 -6.08 13.55 -9.71
CA GLU A 64 -6.79 14.67 -9.09
C GLU A 64 -6.18 15.11 -7.74
N HIS A 65 -5.62 14.18 -6.98
CA HIS A 65 -5.20 14.44 -5.59
C HIS A 65 -3.72 14.21 -5.31
N SER A 66 -2.90 13.93 -6.33
CA SER A 66 -1.46 13.74 -6.16
C SER A 66 -0.61 14.63 -7.06
N ARG A 67 0.55 15.00 -6.53
CA ARG A 67 1.66 15.56 -7.31
C ARG A 67 2.60 14.47 -7.84
N THR A 68 2.13 13.24 -8.05
CA THR A 68 3.01 12.09 -8.40
C THR A 68 3.85 12.37 -9.65
N PHE A 69 3.26 12.99 -10.67
CA PHE A 69 3.97 13.29 -11.92
C PHE A 69 4.86 14.54 -11.84
N ALA A 70 4.55 15.48 -10.93
CA ALA A 70 5.34 16.70 -10.71
C ALA A 70 6.47 16.53 -9.68
N ASP A 71 6.29 15.61 -8.72
CA ASP A 71 7.22 15.27 -7.64
C ASP A 71 7.24 13.74 -7.42
N PRO A 72 7.78 12.96 -8.39
CA PRO A 72 7.78 11.51 -8.29
C PRO A 72 8.69 11.01 -7.14
N ILE A 73 9.85 11.65 -6.94
CA ILE A 73 10.81 11.28 -5.90
C ILE A 73 10.25 11.59 -4.51
N GLY A 74 9.69 12.79 -4.29
CA GLY A 74 9.09 13.11 -3.01
C GLY A 74 7.84 12.29 -2.72
N ARG A 75 7.04 11.92 -3.74
CA ARG A 75 5.92 10.99 -3.58
C ARG A 75 6.43 9.60 -3.19
N PHE A 76 7.49 9.12 -3.83
CA PHE A 76 8.12 7.85 -3.52
C PHE A 76 8.56 7.81 -2.04
N HIS A 77 9.33 8.79 -1.57
CA HIS A 77 9.75 8.86 -0.16
C HIS A 77 8.57 8.84 0.81
N ARG A 78 7.55 9.68 0.61
CA ARG A 78 6.36 9.72 1.49
C ARG A 78 5.62 8.38 1.55
N THR A 79 5.57 7.65 0.44
CA THR A 79 4.98 6.30 0.42
C THR A 79 5.84 5.31 1.19
N PHE A 80 7.16 5.33 1.00
CA PHE A 80 8.07 4.44 1.70
C PHE A 80 8.18 4.73 3.19
N ASP A 81 8.08 5.99 3.61
CA ASP A 81 8.04 6.34 5.02
C ASP A 81 6.87 5.64 5.73
N VAL A 82 5.69 5.61 5.10
CA VAL A 82 4.51 4.91 5.64
C VAL A 82 4.70 3.40 5.63
N VAL A 83 5.13 2.84 4.49
CA VAL A 83 5.34 1.38 4.35
C VAL A 83 6.40 0.89 5.34
N PHE A 84 7.54 1.56 5.44
CA PHE A 84 8.60 1.20 6.36
C PHE A 84 8.22 1.38 7.81
N THR A 85 7.45 2.42 8.15
CA THR A 85 6.92 2.55 9.51
C THR A 85 5.99 1.39 9.86
N MET A 86 5.15 0.93 8.92
CA MET A 86 4.27 -0.22 9.14
C MET A 86 5.01 -1.55 9.25
N VAL A 87 6.10 -1.74 8.51
CA VAL A 87 6.83 -3.02 8.45
C VAL A 87 7.94 -3.12 9.50
N PHE A 88 8.68 -2.04 9.73
CA PHE A 88 9.91 -2.00 10.54
C PHE A 88 9.79 -1.16 11.81
N GLY A 89 8.77 -0.31 11.91
CA GLY A 89 8.55 0.53 13.09
C GLY A 89 8.06 -0.27 14.31
N SER A 90 8.08 0.38 15.47
CA SER A 90 7.42 -0.15 16.67
C SER A 90 5.92 -0.33 16.43
N LEU A 91 5.28 -1.16 17.26
CA LEU A 91 3.86 -1.44 17.08
C LEU A 91 3.02 -0.15 17.14
N ASP A 92 3.32 0.73 18.10
CA ASP A 92 2.61 2.00 18.24
C ASP A 92 2.81 2.94 17.03
N ALA A 93 4.04 3.02 16.49
CA ALA A 93 4.33 3.81 15.31
C ALA A 93 3.58 3.27 14.08
N ALA A 94 3.53 1.95 13.90
CA ALA A 94 2.82 1.31 12.80
C ALA A 94 1.30 1.57 12.87
N LEU A 95 0.69 1.41 14.05
CA LEU A 95 -0.75 1.66 14.24
C LEU A 95 -1.08 3.16 14.06
N THR A 96 -0.22 4.05 14.54
CA THR A 96 -0.38 5.50 14.34
C THR A 96 -0.27 5.89 12.87
N ALA A 97 0.70 5.32 12.14
CA ALA A 97 0.83 5.54 10.70
C ALA A 97 -0.39 5.04 9.92
N ALA A 98 -0.97 3.89 10.31
CA ALA A 98 -2.20 3.37 9.72
C ALA A 98 -3.39 4.32 9.89
N ARG A 99 -3.61 4.82 11.11
CA ARG A 99 -4.66 5.83 11.38
C ARG A 99 -4.44 7.11 10.61
N HIS A 100 -3.21 7.62 10.59
CA HIS A 100 -2.88 8.83 9.84
C HIS A 100 -3.14 8.65 8.34
N LEU A 101 -2.74 7.52 7.76
CA LEU A 101 -2.98 7.22 6.35
C LEU A 101 -4.48 7.12 6.05
N HIS A 102 -5.23 6.40 6.87
CA HIS A 102 -6.69 6.28 6.71
C HIS A 102 -7.36 7.65 6.78
N HIS A 103 -7.00 8.49 7.77
CA HIS A 103 -7.52 9.85 7.90
C HIS A 103 -7.21 10.68 6.65
N ARG A 104 -5.97 10.65 6.13
CA ARG A 104 -5.64 11.34 4.87
C ARG A 104 -6.49 10.85 3.70
N HIS A 105 -6.73 9.54 3.62
CA HIS A 105 -7.56 8.95 2.57
C HIS A 105 -9.03 9.33 2.66
N THR A 106 -9.53 9.78 3.83
CA THR A 106 -10.91 10.31 3.93
C THR A 106 -11.12 11.56 3.07
N MET A 107 -10.05 12.31 2.80
CA MET A 107 -10.09 13.53 1.98
C MET A 107 -9.90 13.24 0.48
N ILE A 108 -9.61 11.99 0.10
CA ILE A 108 -9.39 11.59 -1.29
C ILE A 108 -10.67 10.94 -1.80
N VAL A 109 -11.55 11.79 -2.32
CA VAL A 109 -12.87 11.42 -2.85
C VAL A 109 -13.14 12.21 -4.12
N GLY A 110 -13.83 11.60 -5.07
CA GLY A 110 -14.17 12.26 -6.33
C GLY A 110 -15.18 11.47 -7.13
N ARG A 111 -15.33 11.82 -8.42
CA ARG A 111 -16.21 11.14 -9.37
C ARG A 111 -15.47 10.94 -10.68
N LEU A 112 -15.65 9.79 -11.31
CA LEU A 112 -15.07 9.54 -12.63
C LEU A 112 -15.67 10.51 -13.66
N PRO A 113 -14.85 11.17 -14.49
CA PRO A 113 -15.35 12.10 -15.49
C PRO A 113 -16.05 11.40 -16.66
N GLU A 114 -15.64 10.17 -16.97
CA GLU A 114 -16.17 9.37 -18.08
C GLU A 114 -16.36 7.92 -17.66
N ALA A 115 -17.06 7.14 -18.49
CA ALA A 115 -17.24 5.72 -18.27
C ALA A 115 -15.94 4.96 -18.61
N ILE A 116 -15.43 4.16 -17.67
CA ILE A 116 -14.16 3.42 -17.83
C ILE A 116 -14.30 2.03 -17.22
N GLY A 117 -14.06 1.01 -18.05
CA GLY A 117 -14.19 -0.39 -17.64
C GLY A 117 -15.62 -0.67 -17.14
N PRO A 118 -15.80 -1.20 -15.93
CA PRO A 118 -17.13 -1.49 -15.37
C PRO A 118 -17.83 -0.27 -14.73
N PHE A 119 -17.23 0.92 -14.76
CA PHE A 119 -17.75 2.10 -14.06
C PHE A 119 -18.35 3.11 -15.03
N GLU A 120 -19.56 3.57 -14.73
CA GLU A 120 -20.24 4.63 -15.49
C GLU A 120 -19.64 6.02 -15.20
N SER A 121 -19.87 6.96 -16.10
CA SER A 121 -19.55 8.38 -15.86
C SER A 121 -20.25 8.89 -14.60
N GLY A 122 -19.54 9.70 -13.81
CA GLY A 122 -20.03 10.21 -12.54
C GLY A 122 -19.97 9.22 -11.38
N SER A 123 -19.54 7.97 -11.59
CA SER A 123 -19.37 6.98 -10.51
C SER A 123 -18.47 7.53 -9.40
N PRO A 124 -18.89 7.50 -8.13
CA PRO A 124 -18.10 8.03 -7.04
C PRO A 124 -16.93 7.10 -6.72
N TYR A 125 -15.79 7.69 -6.39
CA TYR A 125 -14.64 6.95 -5.86
C TYR A 125 -14.19 7.51 -4.52
N ARG A 126 -13.61 6.65 -3.69
CA ARG A 126 -13.06 6.99 -2.38
C ARG A 126 -11.80 6.16 -2.15
N ALA A 127 -10.72 6.77 -1.65
CA ALA A 127 -9.47 6.05 -1.39
C ALA A 127 -9.62 4.95 -0.34
N ASN A 128 -10.51 5.12 0.65
CA ASN A 128 -10.83 4.11 1.65
C ASN A 128 -11.87 3.07 1.17
N GLU A 129 -12.09 2.93 -0.14
CA GLU A 129 -12.92 1.83 -0.63
C GLU A 129 -12.18 0.49 -0.56
N ALA A 130 -12.82 -0.54 0.01
CA ALA A 130 -12.16 -1.79 0.33
C ALA A 130 -11.66 -2.53 -0.93
N ALA A 131 -12.35 -2.36 -2.07
CA ALA A 131 -11.90 -2.88 -3.35
C ALA A 131 -10.61 -2.17 -3.84
N ALA A 132 -10.53 -0.85 -3.71
CA ALA A 132 -9.35 -0.07 -4.12
C ALA A 132 -8.14 -0.36 -3.22
N LEU A 133 -8.35 -0.42 -1.89
CA LEU A 133 -7.30 -0.78 -0.94
C LEU A 133 -6.73 -2.17 -1.22
N ARG A 134 -7.61 -3.16 -1.47
CA ARG A 134 -7.20 -4.53 -1.83
C ARG A 134 -6.46 -4.58 -3.15
N TRP A 135 -6.89 -3.83 -4.17
CA TRP A 135 -6.18 -3.72 -5.44
C TRP A 135 -4.75 -3.23 -5.21
N VAL A 136 -4.59 -2.09 -4.53
CA VAL A 136 -3.27 -1.51 -4.25
C VAL A 136 -2.39 -2.51 -3.48
N HIS A 137 -2.92 -3.13 -2.43
CA HIS A 137 -2.18 -4.14 -1.67
C HIS A 137 -1.75 -5.34 -2.53
N ALA A 138 -2.66 -5.89 -3.34
CA ALA A 138 -2.37 -7.02 -4.22
C ALA A 138 -1.25 -6.71 -5.22
N THR A 139 -1.23 -5.50 -5.81
CA THR A 139 -0.16 -5.11 -6.73
C THR A 139 1.22 -5.00 -6.07
N LEU A 140 1.27 -4.62 -4.79
CA LEU A 140 2.51 -4.59 -4.01
C LEU A 140 3.01 -6.01 -3.73
N VAL A 141 2.12 -6.89 -3.24
CA VAL A 141 2.44 -8.29 -2.96
C VAL A 141 2.89 -9.02 -4.22
N ASP A 142 2.15 -8.89 -5.31
CA ASP A 142 2.48 -9.49 -6.60
C ASP A 142 3.86 -9.01 -7.11
N THR A 143 4.13 -7.70 -7.00
CA THR A 143 5.45 -7.15 -7.35
C THR A 143 6.57 -7.73 -6.48
N ALA A 144 6.36 -7.81 -5.17
CA ALA A 144 7.34 -8.37 -4.23
C ALA A 144 7.61 -9.86 -4.51
N LEU A 145 6.56 -10.65 -4.77
CA LEU A 145 6.66 -12.08 -5.07
C LEU A 145 7.34 -12.35 -6.41
N CYS A 146 7.01 -11.62 -7.48
CA CYS A 146 7.71 -11.76 -8.75
C CYS A 146 9.21 -11.48 -8.60
N ARG A 147 9.62 -10.57 -7.71
CA ARG A 147 11.04 -10.27 -7.47
C ARG A 147 11.70 -11.33 -6.59
N ALA A 148 11.04 -11.78 -5.52
CA ALA A 148 11.53 -12.84 -4.67
C ALA A 148 11.71 -14.16 -5.43
N ALA A 149 10.75 -14.55 -6.27
CA ALA A 149 10.83 -15.75 -7.10
C ALA A 149 12.00 -15.70 -8.08
N ASN A 150 12.20 -14.57 -8.76
CA ASN A 150 13.33 -14.38 -9.67
C ASN A 150 14.69 -14.47 -8.95
N ARG A 151 14.78 -14.05 -7.68
CA ARG A 151 16.01 -14.20 -6.89
C ARG A 151 16.29 -15.66 -6.52
N MET A 152 15.27 -16.39 -6.06
CA MET A 152 15.41 -17.81 -5.72
C MET A 152 15.81 -18.66 -6.94
N GLU A 153 15.36 -18.26 -8.14
CA GLU A 153 15.77 -18.87 -9.41
C GLU A 153 17.26 -18.60 -9.74
N VAL A 154 17.74 -17.38 -9.46
CA VAL A 154 19.15 -16.98 -9.69
C VAL A 154 20.09 -17.64 -8.67
N GLU A 155 19.71 -17.73 -7.40
CA GLU A 155 20.51 -18.42 -6.35
C GLU A 155 20.52 -19.95 -6.52
N ARG A 156 19.62 -20.51 -7.34
CA ARG A 156 19.57 -21.95 -7.70
C ARG A 156 20.34 -22.31 -8.97
N ARG A 157 20.87 -21.34 -9.72
CA ARG A 157 21.71 -21.63 -10.89
C ARG A 157 23.16 -21.89 -10.44
N PRO A 158 23.78 -23.01 -10.88
CA PRO A 158 25.13 -23.39 -10.48
C PRO A 158 26.20 -22.43 -11.02
#